data_AF-A0A1G7IN31-F1
#
_entry.id   AF-A0A1G7IN31-F1
#
_cell.length_a   1.000
_cell.length_b   1.000
_cell.length_c   1.000
_cell.angle_alpha   90.00
_cell.angle_beta   90.00
_cell.angle_gamma   90.00
#
_symmetry.space_group_name_H-M   'P 1'
#
loop_
_entity.id
_entity.type
_entity.pdbx_description
1 polymer ?
#
loop_
_entity_poly.entity_id
_entity_poly.type
_entity_poly.pdbx_seq_one_letter_code
_entity_poly.pdbx_strand_id
1 'polypeptide(L)'
;MARKFYLTATMPDGYVKTIGPTGTAFSHYWRIVAVLQNGKTEVFWGHAKTLAEARGKQAAAADAARQRGWTRYDFEIAELERTSEPPCT
;
A
#
# COMPACT_ATOMS: atom_id res chain seq x y z
N MET A 1 -19.13 -11.31 -17.72
CA MET A 1 -17.90 -10.51 -17.96
C MET A 1 -17.57 -9.75 -16.67
N ALA A 2 -16.40 -9.98 -16.07
CA ALA A 2 -15.98 -9.20 -14.90
C ALA A 2 -15.72 -7.75 -15.35
N ARG A 3 -16.53 -6.81 -14.87
CA ARG A 3 -16.37 -5.38 -15.16
C ARG A 3 -15.01 -4.95 -14.59
N LYS A 4 -14.05 -4.61 -15.46
CA LYS A 4 -12.75 -4.13 -15.01
C LYS A 4 -12.91 -2.70 -14.52
N PHE A 5 -12.34 -2.39 -13.37
CA PHE A 5 -12.36 -1.05 -12.78
C PHE A 5 -10.94 -0.63 -12.42
N TYR A 6 -10.74 0.68 -12.26
CA TYR A 6 -9.54 1.24 -11.67
C TYR A 6 -9.76 1.46 -10.18
N LEU A 7 -8.72 1.28 -9.40
CA LEU A 7 -8.70 1.58 -7.98
C LEU A 7 -7.63 2.63 -7.74
N THR A 8 -7.97 3.72 -7.07
CA THR A 8 -7.03 4.78 -6.74
C THR A 8 -6.86 4.84 -5.23
N ALA A 9 -5.63 4.82 -4.76
CA ALA A 9 -5.27 5.08 -3.37
C ALA A 9 -4.55 6.40 -3.27
N THR A 10 -4.99 7.25 -2.36
CA THR A 10 -4.33 8.51 -2.01
C THR A 10 -3.70 8.35 -0.63
N MET A 11 -2.37 8.39 -0.60
CA MET A 11 -1.60 8.31 0.63
C MET A 11 -1.56 9.67 1.34
N PRO A 12 -1.33 9.72 2.66
CA PRO A 12 -1.34 10.98 3.43
C PRO A 12 -0.19 11.92 3.08
N ASP A 13 0.89 11.43 2.46
CA ASP A 13 1.97 12.25 1.89
C ASP A 13 1.62 12.86 0.52
N GLY A 14 0.40 12.62 0.02
CA GLY A 14 -0.04 13.07 -1.30
C GLY A 14 0.33 12.12 -2.43
N TYR A 15 0.94 10.96 -2.14
CA TYR A 15 1.25 9.97 -3.16
C TYR A 15 -0.03 9.28 -3.66
N VAL A 16 -0.30 9.39 -4.96
CA VAL A 16 -1.46 8.76 -5.60
C VAL A 16 -1.01 7.53 -6.37
N LYS A 17 -1.64 6.39 -6.08
CA LYS A 17 -1.43 5.15 -6.82
C LYS A 17 -2.71 4.68 -7.48
N THR A 18 -2.66 4.53 -8.79
CA THR A 18 -3.74 3.92 -9.58
C THR A 18 -3.41 2.47 -9.89
N ILE A 19 -4.38 1.58 -9.66
CA ILE A 19 -4.31 0.13 -9.86
C ILE A 19 -5.37 -0.23 -10.90
N GLY A 20 -4.98 -0.73 -12.06
CA GLY A 20 -5.95 -1.29 -13.00
C GLY A 20 -5.38 -1.62 -14.38
N PRO A 21 -6.25 -2.07 -15.31
CA PRO A 21 -7.65 -2.44 -15.11
C PRO A 21 -7.76 -3.83 -14.45
N THR A 22 -8.32 -3.91 -13.25
CA THR A 22 -8.44 -5.17 -12.48
C THR A 22 -9.90 -5.54 -12.25
N GLY A 23 -10.19 -6.85 -12.20
CA GLY A 23 -11.47 -7.37 -11.75
C GLY A 23 -11.49 -7.71 -10.25
N THR A 24 -10.35 -7.56 -9.58
CA THR A 24 -10.21 -7.88 -8.16
C THR A 24 -10.58 -6.66 -7.32
N ALA A 25 -11.57 -6.81 -6.44
CA ALA A 25 -11.96 -5.79 -5.49
C ALA A 25 -10.97 -5.73 -4.31
N PHE A 26 -9.83 -5.07 -4.52
CA PHE A 26 -9.01 -4.61 -3.41
C PHE A 26 -9.71 -3.40 -2.75
N SER A 27 -9.61 -3.32 -1.42
CA SER A 27 -10.23 -2.23 -0.65
C SER A 27 -9.21 -1.34 0.03
N HIS A 28 -8.00 -1.86 0.28
CA HIS A 28 -6.96 -1.11 0.99
C HIS A 28 -5.63 -1.28 0.26
N TYR A 29 -4.90 -0.18 0.19
CA TYR A 29 -3.51 -0.13 -0.21
C TYR A 29 -2.67 0.18 1.03
N TRP A 30 -1.57 -0.52 1.20
CA TRP A 30 -0.67 -0.30 2.34
C TRP A 30 0.74 -0.06 1.85
N ARG A 31 1.46 0.77 2.61
CA ARG A 31 2.85 1.13 2.36
C ARG A 31 3.63 1.06 3.67
N ILE A 32 4.90 0.64 3.56
CA ILE A 32 5.85 0.64 4.66
C ILE A 32 7.08 1.39 4.19
N VAL A 33 7.41 2.49 4.85
CA VAL A 33 8.63 3.25 4.58
C VAL A 33 9.62 2.94 5.68
N ALA A 34 10.57 2.05 5.42
CA ALA A 34 11.57 1.61 6.38
C ALA A 34 12.87 2.38 6.18
N VAL A 35 13.47 2.86 7.27
CA VAL A 35 14.79 3.50 7.28
C VAL A 35 15.78 2.55 7.93
N LEU A 36 16.79 2.14 7.19
CA LEU A 36 17.85 1.23 7.64
C LEU A 36 18.93 1.99 8.41
N GLN A 37 19.71 1.25 9.21
CA GLN A 37 20.84 1.83 9.96
C GLN A 37 21.92 2.47 9.08
N ASN A 38 22.05 2.01 7.82
CA ASN A 38 22.99 2.60 6.86
C ASN A 38 22.48 3.90 6.20
N GLY A 39 21.34 4.43 6.65
CA GLY A 39 20.72 5.65 6.10
C GLY A 39 19.92 5.44 4.81
N LYS A 40 19.79 4.20 4.31
CA LYS A 40 18.94 3.90 3.15
C LYS A 40 17.47 3.80 3.55
N THR A 41 16.59 4.16 2.63
CA THR A 41 15.15 3.98 2.77
C THR A 41 14.67 2.87 1.84
N GLU A 42 14.01 1.86 2.39
CA GLU A 42 13.30 0.83 1.64
C GLU A 42 11.80 1.11 1.72
N VAL A 43 11.12 1.09 0.58
CA VAL A 43 9.66 1.27 0.51
C VAL A 43 9.02 -0.03 0.07
N PHE A 44 8.15 -0.56 0.91
CA PHE A 44 7.31 -1.72 0.60
C PHE A 44 5.88 -1.24 0.40
N TRP A 45 5.17 -1.91 -0.49
CA TRP A 45 3.83 -1.52 -0.89
C TRP A 45 3.05 -2.73 -1.37
N GLY A 46 1.75 -2.74 -1.11
CA GLY A 46 0.88 -3.83 -1.50
C GLY A 46 -0.60 -3.47 -1.40
N HIS A 47 -1.45 -4.39 -1.82
CA HIS A 47 -2.90 -4.24 -1.83
C HIS A 47 -3.56 -5.40 -1.09
N ALA A 48 -4.63 -5.10 -0.37
CA ALA A 48 -5.39 -6.03 0.45
C ALA A 48 -6.89 -5.93 0.13
N LYS A 49 -7.62 -7.03 0.33
CA LYS A 49 -9.07 -7.06 0.13
C LYS A 49 -9.83 -6.58 1.36
N THR A 50 -9.17 -6.53 2.52
CA THR A 50 -9.75 -6.08 3.78
C THR A 50 -8.76 -5.23 4.60
N LEU A 51 -9.29 -4.37 5.47
CA LEU A 51 -8.50 -3.61 6.44
C LEU A 51 -7.74 -4.54 7.40
N ALA A 52 -8.34 -5.66 7.79
CA ALA A 52 -7.72 -6.63 8.69
C ALA A 52 -6.47 -7.26 8.06
N GLU A 53 -6.52 -7.65 6.78
CA GLU A 53 -5.35 -8.14 6.05
C GLU A 53 -4.25 -7.08 5.93
N ALA A 54 -4.63 -5.82 5.64
CA ALA A 54 -3.69 -4.71 5.60
C ALA A 54 -3.02 -4.50 6.96
N ARG A 55 -3.80 -4.39 8.04
CA ARG A 55 -3.28 -4.25 9.42
C ARG A 55 -2.42 -5.44 9.85
N GLY A 56 -2.74 -6.65 9.41
CA GLY A 56 -1.91 -7.83 9.65
C GLY A 56 -0.48 -7.69 9.10
N LYS A 57 -0.24 -6.83 8.10
CA LYS A 57 1.11 -6.54 7.59
C LYS A 57 1.94 -5.71 8.54
N GLN A 58 1.34 -5.05 9.54
CA GLN A 58 2.09 -4.33 10.57
C GLN A 58 2.96 -5.28 11.41
N ALA A 59 2.46 -6.49 11.72
CA ALA A 59 3.25 -7.51 12.42
C ALA A 59 4.44 -7.98 11.56
N ALA A 60 4.20 -8.20 10.26
CA ALA A 60 5.27 -8.53 9.31
C ALA A 60 6.29 -7.38 9.17
N ALA A 61 5.85 -6.12 9.26
CA ALA A 61 6.72 -4.95 9.26
C ALA A 61 7.62 -4.94 10.50
N ALA A 62 7.06 -5.20 11.69
CA ALA A 62 7.81 -5.24 12.94
C ALA A 62 8.84 -6.38 12.96
N ASP A 63 8.47 -7.54 12.42
CA ASP A 63 9.38 -8.68 12.29
C ASP A 63 10.50 -8.39 11.27
N ALA A 64 10.16 -7.83 10.10
CA ALA A 64 11.13 -7.38 9.12
C ALA A 64 12.06 -6.29 9.67
N ALA A 65 11.55 -5.36 10.49
CA ALA A 65 12.35 -4.35 11.16
C ALA A 65 13.44 -4.96 12.04
N ARG A 66 13.09 -6.00 12.80
CA ARG A 66 14.02 -6.74 13.65
C ARG A 66 15.05 -7.51 12.82
N GLN A 67 14.61 -8.22 11.79
CA GLN A 67 15.49 -9.06 10.97
C GLN A 67 16.44 -8.24 10.08
N ARG A 68 15.98 -7.10 9.56
CA ARG A 68 16.73 -6.26 8.60
C ARG A 68 17.44 -5.08 9.26
N GLY A 69 17.27 -4.89 10.56
CA GLY A 69 17.87 -3.78 11.29
C GLY A 69 17.33 -2.42 10.85
N TRP A 70 16.00 -2.29 10.72
CA TRP A 70 15.38 -0.99 10.47
C TRP A 70 15.45 -0.13 11.74
N THR A 71 15.93 1.10 11.59
CA THR A 71 16.01 2.10 12.66
C THR A 71 14.64 2.65 12.99
N ARG A 72 13.82 2.91 11.96
CA ARG A 72 12.43 3.32 12.07
C ARG A 72 11.66 2.86 10.85
N TYR A 73 10.35 2.71 10.97
CA TYR A 73 9.49 2.46 9.84
C TYR A 73 8.14 3.14 10.04
N ASP A 74 7.60 3.68 8.97
CA ASP A 74 6.26 4.23 8.92
C ASP A 74 5.36 3.24 8.20
N PHE A 75 4.25 2.87 8.83
CA PHE A 75 3.27 1.96 8.27
C PHE A 75 1.99 2.72 7.99
N GLU A 76 1.61 2.78 6.72
CA GLU A 76 0.50 3.59 6.23
C GLU A 76 -0.49 2.70 5.49
N ILE A 77 -1.77 2.97 5.69
CA ILE A 77 -2.87 2.33 4.96
C ILE A 77 -3.74 3.45 4.38
N ALA A 78 -4.03 3.34 3.09
CA ALA A 78 -5.00 4.16 2.39
C ALA A 78 -6.14 3.28 1.88
N GLU A 79 -7.36 3.78 1.95
CA GLU A 79 -8.52 3.16 1.32
C GLU A 79 -8.43 3.30 -0.21
N LEU A 80 -8.88 2.27 -0.91
CA LEU A 80 -8.93 2.25 -2.37
C LEU A 80 -10.30 2.72 -2.83
N GLU A 81 -10.32 3.80 -3.59
CA GLU A 81 -11.52 4.33 -4.21
C GLU A 81 -11.67 3.77 -5.62
N ARG A 82 -12.88 3.32 -5.97
CA ARG A 82 -13.17 2.86 -7.33
C ARG A 82 -13.28 4.07 -8.24
N THR A 83 -12.35 4.19 -9.17
CA THR A 83 -12.41 5.22 -10.21
C THR A 83 -12.99 4.58 -11.47
N SER A 84 -14.13 5.09 -11.95
CA SER A 84 -14.79 4.58 -13.15
C SER A 84 -14.11 5.05 -14.45
N GLU A 85 -13.26 6.07 -14.37
CA GLU A 85 -12.56 6.65 -15.51
C GLU A 85 -11.04 6.47 -15.35
N PRO A 86 -10.31 6.17 -16.45
CA PRO A 86 -8.86 6.35 -16.45
C PRO A 86 -8.55 7.82 -16.16
N PRO A 87 -7.47 8.16 -15.43
CA PRO A 87 -7.07 9.54 -15.29
C PRO A 87 -6.89 10.11 -16.70
N CYS A 88 -7.71 11.10 -17.07
CA CYS A 88 -7.56 11.83 -18.31
C CYS A 88 -6.20 12.51 -18.23
N THR A 89 -5.23 11.96 -18.95
CA THR A 89 -3.87 12.50 -19.09
C THR A 89 -3.90 13.66 -20.07
#